data_AF-A0A1H3QZP7-F1
#
_entry.id   AF-A0A1H3QZP7-F1
#
_cell.length_a   1.000
_cell.length_b   1.000
_cell.length_c   1.000
_cell.angle_alpha   90.00
_cell.angle_beta   90.00
_cell.angle_gamma   90.00
#
_symmetry.space_group_name_H-M   'P 1'
#
loop_
_entity.id
_entity.type
_entity.pdbx_description
1 polymer ?
#
loop_
_entity_poly.entity_id
_entity_poly.type
_entity_poly.pdbx_seq_one_letter_code
_entity_poly.pdbx_strand_id
1 'polypeptide(L)' 'MTSLWFGLAHYSGSVPDGFAGVLSSGLLALLLGGAMVATRGLGWPFVLHFAVDLVVFAWIAVLAG' A
#
# COMPACT_ATOMS: atom_id res chain seq x y z
N MET A 1 10.30 7.20 -4.65
CA MET A 1 10.33 6.08 -3.69
C MET A 1 10.34 4.77 -4.47
N THR A 2 11.20 3.82 -4.12
CA THR A 2 11.19 2.48 -4.74
C THR A 2 10.20 1.58 -4.01
N SER A 3 9.73 0.51 -4.66
CA SER A 3 8.81 -0.46 -4.03
C SER A 3 9.39 -1.11 -2.77
N LEU A 4 10.72 -1.28 -2.71
CA LEU A 4 11.43 -1.74 -1.53
C LEU A 4 11.27 -0.78 -0.34
N TRP A 5 11.49 0.51 -0.57
CA TRP A 5 11.35 1.52 0.49
C TRP A 5 9.90 1.67 0.95
N PHE A 6 8.94 1.52 0.04
CA PHE A 6 7.53 1.49 0.41
C PHE A 6 7.24 0.33 1.36
N GLY A 7 7.67 -0.90 1.00
CA GLY A 7 7.49 -2.06 1.88
C GLY A 7 8.17 -1.89 3.24
N LEU A 8 9.43 -1.45 3.28
CA LEU A 8 10.17 -1.27 4.53
C LEU A 8 9.57 -0.17 5.44
N ALA A 9 8.91 0.83 4.86
CA ALA A 9 8.19 1.84 5.64
C ALA A 9 7.02 1.24 6.45
N HIS A 10 6.59 0.02 6.12
CA HIS A 10 5.57 -0.71 6.88
C HIS A 10 6.11 -1.58 8.01
N TYR A 11 7.37 -1.41 8.41
CA TYR A 11 7.93 -2.17 9.53
C TYR A 11 7.42 -1.69 10.89
N SER A 12 7.25 -0.37 11.06
CA SER A 12 6.75 0.22 12.31
C SER A 12 6.01 1.54 12.05
N GLY A 13 4.90 1.76 12.75
CA GLY A 13 4.14 3.02 12.74
C GLY A 13 3.23 3.21 11.51
N SER A 14 2.94 2.12 10.79
CA SER A 14 2.11 2.11 9.58
C SER A 14 0.85 1.26 9.74
N VAL A 15 0.00 1.22 8.71
CA VAL A 15 -1.11 0.26 8.63
C VAL A 15 -1.14 -0.33 7.22
N PRO A 16 -1.04 -1.66 7.05
CA PRO A 16 -0.71 -2.67 8.06
C PRO A 16 0.77 -2.58 8.49
N ASP A 17 1.07 -2.87 9.75
CA ASP A 17 2.41 -2.77 10.33
C ASP A 17 3.13 -4.13 10.53
N GLY A 18 4.41 -4.07 10.84
CA GLY A 18 5.24 -5.24 11.17
C GLY A 18 5.65 -6.07 9.97
N PHE A 19 6.17 -7.29 10.21
CA PHE A 19 6.68 -8.14 9.12
C PHE A 19 5.62 -8.47 8.05
N ALA A 20 4.38 -8.73 8.48
CA ALA A 20 3.26 -8.93 7.57
C ALA A 20 2.92 -7.64 6.77
N GLY A 21 3.01 -6.48 7.43
CA GLY A 21 2.91 -5.17 6.79
C GLY A 21 3.95 -4.98 5.70
N VAL A 22 5.23 -5.22 6.01
CA VAL A 22 6.35 -5.13 5.05
C VAL A 22 6.13 -6.02 3.83
N LEU A 23 5.75 -7.28 4.04
CA LEU A 23 5.57 -8.23 2.94
C LEU A 23 4.36 -7.86 2.05
N SER A 24 3.21 -7.58 2.67
CA SER A 24 1.98 -7.27 1.92
C SER A 24 2.06 -5.93 1.19
N SER A 25 2.53 -4.88 1.86
CA SER A 25 2.73 -3.56 1.25
C SER A 25 3.85 -3.55 0.22
N GLY A 26 4.92 -4.33 0.42
CA GLY A 26 5.99 -4.49 -0.57
C GLY A 26 5.51 -5.15 -1.86
N LEU A 27 4.72 -6.22 -1.76
CA LEU A 27 4.10 -6.87 -2.93
C LEU A 27 3.12 -5.94 -3.64
N LEU A 28 2.30 -5.20 -2.90
CA LEU A 28 1.43 -4.17 -3.46
C LEU A 28 2.25 -3.07 -4.17
N ALA A 29 3.34 -2.60 -3.57
CA ALA A 29 4.20 -1.59 -4.16
C ALA A 29 4.91 -2.06 -5.44
N LEU A 30 5.18 -3.36 -5.59
CA LEU A 30 5.68 -3.92 -6.85
C LEU A 30 4.62 -3.82 -7.95
N LEU A 31 3.37 -4.15 -7.64
CA LEU A 31 2.25 -4.02 -8.57
C LEU A 31 2.01 -2.56 -8.96
N LEU A 32 1.94 -1.66 -7.97
CA LEU A 32 1.71 -0.23 -8.20
C LEU A 32 2.88 0.43 -8.94
N GLY A 33 4.12 0.05 -8.61
CA GLY A 33 5.31 0.48 -9.36
C GLY A 33 5.30 0.00 -10.81
N GLY A 34 4.87 -1.25 -11.04
CA GLY A 34 4.66 -1.79 -12.38
C GLY A 34 3.59 -1.02 -13.17
N ALA A 35 2.46 -0.69 -12.54
CA ALA A 35 1.42 0.13 -13.14
C ALA A 35 1.94 1.52 -13.53
N MET A 36 2.75 2.15 -12.67
CA MET A 36 3.36 3.45 -12.94
C MET A 36 4.25 3.42 -14.19
N VAL A 37 5.05 2.36 -14.35
CA VAL A 37 5.90 2.17 -15.53
C VAL A 37 5.05 1.92 -16.78
N ALA A 38 4.05 1.04 -16.69
CA ALA A 38 3.20 0.67 -17.82
C ALA A 38 2.36 1.84 -18.35
N THR A 39 1.86 2.70 -17.46
CA THR A 39 0.96 3.81 -17.84
C THR A 39 1.64 5.18 -17.82
N ARG A 40 2.95 5.22 -17.53
CA ARG A 40 3.79 6.44 -17.52
C ARG A 40 3.24 7.55 -16.62
N GLY A 41 2.67 7.19 -15.46
CA GLY A 41 2.04 8.18 -14.59
C GLY A 41 1.53 7.62 -13.26
N LEU A 42 1.09 8.52 -12.39
CA LEU A 42 0.67 8.23 -11.02
C LEU A 42 -0.82 7.91 -10.85
N GLY A 43 -1.63 8.10 -11.90
CA GLY A 43 -3.09 7.96 -11.82
C GLY A 43 -3.54 6.59 -11.30
N TRP A 44 -3.17 5.51 -12.00
CA TRP A 44 -3.53 4.14 -11.58
C TRP A 44 -2.93 3.73 -10.25
N PRO A 45 -1.61 3.94 -9.98
CA PRO A 45 -1.05 3.67 -8.66
C PRO A 45 -1.80 4.36 -7.52
N PHE A 46 -2.16 5.63 -7.69
CA PHE A 46 -2.89 6.40 -6.68
C PHE A 46 -4.28 5.85 -6.44
N VAL A 47 -5.07 5.63 -7.49
CA VAL A 47 -6.45 5.14 -7.38
C VAL A 47 -6.50 3.77 -6.70
N LEU A 48 -5.60 2.86 -7.10
CA LEU A 48 -5.53 1.52 -6.53
C LEU A 48 -5.10 1.54 -5.07
N HIS A 49 -4.07 2.32 -4.73
CA HIS A 49 -3.63 2.46 -3.33
C HIS A 49 -4.73 3.06 -2.46
N PHE A 50 -5.35 4.16 -2.90
CA PHE A 50 -6.46 4.80 -2.22
C PHE A 50 -7.63 3.85 -1.98
N ALA A 51 -8.00 3.03 -2.98
CA ALA A 51 -9.09 2.07 -2.84
C ALA A 51 -8.79 0.99 -1.79
N VAL A 52 -7.55 0.49 -1.75
CA VAL A 52 -7.10 -0.46 -0.72
C VAL A 52 -7.15 0.17 0.67
N ASP A 53 -6.60 1.38 0.82
CA ASP A 53 -6.60 2.10 2.09
C ASP A 53 -8.02 2.40 2.57
N LEU A 54 -8.90 2.86 1.68
CA LEU A 54 -10.30 3.11 1.99
C LEU A 54 -10.96 1.87 2.58
N VAL A 55 -10.75 0.70 1.97
CA VAL A 55 -11.28 -0.56 2.48
C VAL A 55 -10.67 -0.88 3.85
N VAL A 56 -9.34 -0.92 3.97
CA VAL A 56 -8.65 -1.24 5.23
C VAL A 56 -9.10 -0.34 6.38
N PHE A 57 -9.11 0.98 6.17
CA PHE A 57 -9.50 1.93 7.20
C PHE A 57 -11.01 1.93 7.47
N ALA A 58 -11.87 1.66 6.48
CA ALA A 58 -13.29 1.47 6.73
C ALA A 58 -13.55 0.22 7.60
N TRP A 59 -12.87 -0.89 7.32
CA TRP A 59 -12.97 -2.10 8.15
C TRP A 59 -12.49 -1.84 9.58
N ILE A 60 -11.36 -1.15 9.75
CA ILE A 60 -10.87 -0.76 11.09
C ILE A 60 -11.89 0.15 11.78
N ALA A 61 -12.43 1.16 11.10
CA ALA A 61 -13.40 2.07 11.69
C ALA A 61 -14.70 1.36 12.14
N VAL A 62 -15.14 0.32 11.43
CA VAL A 62 -16.34 -0.46 11.78
C VAL A 62 -16.07 -1.49 12.87
N LEU A 63 -14.90 -2.15 12.87
CA LEU A 63 -14.58 -3.24 13.81
C LEU A 63 -13.90 -2.77 15.10
N ALA A 64 -13.29 -1.57 15.10
CA ALA A 64 -12.63 -0.99 16.26
C ALA A 64 -13.51 -0.02 17.05
N GLY A 65 -14.74 0.25 16.59
CA GLY A 65 -15.77 0.98 17.32
C GLY A 65 -16.67 0.06 18.13
#